data_AF-A0A2I0T9E7-F1
#
_entry.id   AF-A0A2I0T9E7-F1
#
_cell.length_a   1.000
_cell.length_b   1.000
_cell.length_c   1.000
_cell.angle_alpha   90.00
_cell.angle_beta   90.00
_cell.angle_gamma   90.00
#
_symmetry.space_group_name_H-M   'P 1'
#
loop_
_entity.id
_entity.type
_entity.pdbx_description
1 polymer ?
#
loop_
_entity_poly.entity_id
_entity_poly.type
_entity_poly.pdbx_seq_one_letter_code
_entity_poly.pdbx_strand_id
1 'polypeptide(L)'
;MEEARGPASAEGVKPGGASRRREQNAFETFIQNLVMREIQKLYENKSFLFLGCGWTVDDTTFQALFLEAVKHKSDLEHFMLVRRGDVDEFKKLRENMLDKGIKVISYGDEYADLPEYFERLTSEIAMRGRAGVPKEGQQLNGSAADIKGCSS
;
A
#
# COMPACT_ATOMS: atom_id res chain seq x y z
N MET A 1 -52.05 -12.64 60.97
CA MET A 1 -51.04 -11.80 60.29
C MET A 1 -51.39 -11.82 58.82
N GLU A 2 -51.90 -10.70 58.33
CA GLU A 2 -52.23 -10.46 56.91
C GLU A 2 -51.30 -9.33 56.45
N GLU A 3 -50.44 -9.60 55.47
CA GLU A 3 -49.47 -8.64 54.96
C GLU A 3 -50.00 -8.04 53.65
N ALA A 4 -50.28 -6.74 53.68
CA ALA A 4 -50.83 -5.98 52.58
C ALA A 4 -49.78 -5.73 51.48
N ARG A 5 -50.12 -6.06 50.24
CA ARG A 5 -49.36 -5.67 49.03
C ARG A 5 -49.53 -4.17 48.76
N GLY A 6 -48.45 -3.41 48.75
CA GLY A 6 -48.38 -2.09 48.11
C GLY A 6 -48.07 -2.20 46.61
N PRO A 7 -48.59 -1.31 45.73
CA PRO A 7 -48.33 -1.37 44.30
C PRO A 7 -46.95 -0.81 43.96
N ALA A 8 -46.19 -1.52 43.12
CA ALA A 8 -44.94 -1.06 42.54
C ALA A 8 -45.22 0.03 41.49
N SER A 9 -44.58 1.20 41.64
CA SER A 9 -44.56 2.24 40.60
C SER A 9 -43.72 1.78 39.41
N ALA A 10 -44.31 1.78 38.22
CA ALA A 10 -43.60 1.60 36.96
C ALA A 10 -43.11 2.96 36.44
N GLU A 11 -41.83 3.28 36.64
CA GLU A 11 -41.18 4.36 35.91
C GLU A 11 -40.83 3.89 34.49
N GLY A 12 -41.32 4.64 33.50
CA GLY A 12 -41.16 4.34 32.08
C GLY A 12 -39.74 4.60 31.58
N VAL A 13 -39.13 3.55 31.02
CA VAL A 13 -37.92 3.67 30.20
C VAL A 13 -38.32 4.21 28.82
N LYS A 14 -37.89 5.43 28.48
CA LYS A 14 -38.10 6.00 27.13
C LYS A 14 -37.27 5.25 26.08
N PRO A 15 -37.88 4.67 25.02
CA PRO A 15 -37.18 3.90 23.99
C PRO A 15 -36.63 4.84 22.90
N GLY A 16 -35.63 5.65 23.22
CA GLY A 16 -35.06 6.62 22.25
C GLY A 16 -33.60 6.38 21.86
N GLY A 17 -32.82 5.70 22.72
CA GLY A 17 -31.37 5.59 22.58
C GLY A 17 -30.86 4.30 21.92
N ALA A 18 -31.64 3.21 21.99
CA ALA A 18 -31.21 1.91 21.46
C ALA A 18 -31.36 1.79 19.93
N SER A 19 -32.41 2.39 19.34
CA SER A 19 -32.63 2.34 17.89
C SER A 19 -31.57 3.15 17.12
N ARG A 20 -31.27 4.37 17.59
CA ARG A 20 -30.23 5.22 17.00
C ARG A 20 -28.82 4.60 17.08
N ARG A 21 -28.47 3.93 18.18
CA ARG A 21 -27.17 3.22 18.29
C ARG A 21 -27.06 2.02 17.34
N ARG A 22 -28.16 1.30 17.09
CA ARG A 22 -28.17 0.17 16.14
C ARG A 22 -28.01 0.65 14.70
N GLU A 23 -28.67 1.75 14.32
CA GLU A 23 -28.54 2.36 13.00
C GLU A 23 -27.12 2.92 12.75
N GLN A 24 -26.54 3.60 13.75
CA GLN A 24 -25.15 4.10 13.67
C GLN A 24 -24.14 2.97 13.46
N ASN A 25 -24.24 1.88 14.24
CA ASN A 25 -23.34 0.72 14.11
C ASN A 25 -23.50 -0.02 12.78
N ALA A 26 -24.73 -0.07 12.25
CA ALA A 26 -25.00 -0.66 10.93
C ALA A 26 -24.39 0.19 9.80
N PHE A 27 -24.47 1.53 9.91
CA PHE A 27 -23.84 2.43 8.95
C PHE A 27 -22.32 2.30 8.95
N GLU A 28 -21.68 2.32 10.13
CA GLU A 28 -20.23 2.12 10.24
C GLU A 28 -19.80 0.78 9.63
N THR A 29 -20.52 -0.30 9.95
CA THR A 29 -20.24 -1.63 9.39
C THR A 29 -20.42 -1.66 7.87
N PHE A 30 -21.45 -0.99 7.35
CA PHE A 30 -21.68 -0.88 5.91
C PHE A 30 -20.55 -0.11 5.21
N ILE A 31 -20.12 1.02 5.77
CA ILE A 31 -19.00 1.81 5.23
C ILE A 31 -17.71 0.99 5.27
N GLN A 32 -17.41 0.29 6.37
CA GLN A 32 -16.25 -0.60 6.42
C GLN A 32 -16.31 -1.68 5.34
N ASN A 33 -17.44 -2.36 5.17
CA ASN A 33 -17.62 -3.37 4.13
C ASN A 33 -17.49 -2.80 2.71
N LEU A 34 -18.01 -1.59 2.47
CA LEU A 34 -17.89 -0.90 1.19
C LEU A 34 -16.43 -0.54 0.87
N VAL A 35 -15.73 0.05 1.85
CA VAL A 35 -14.32 0.42 1.73
C VAL A 35 -13.46 -0.82 1.46
N MET A 36 -13.70 -1.91 2.20
CA MET A 36 -13.01 -3.19 2.01
C MET A 36 -13.16 -3.72 0.58
N ARG A 37 -14.38 -3.71 0.03
CA ARG A 37 -14.64 -4.20 -1.33
C ARG A 37 -13.94 -3.37 -2.40
N GLU A 38 -13.90 -2.05 -2.25
CA GLU A 38 -13.22 -1.19 -3.23
C GLU A 38 -11.69 -1.33 -3.12
N ILE A 39 -11.14 -1.52 -1.91
CA ILE A 39 -9.71 -1.83 -1.70
C ILE A 39 -9.33 -3.16 -2.37
N GLN A 40 -10.15 -4.21 -2.22
CA GLN A 40 -9.92 -5.51 -2.86
C GLN A 40 -9.76 -5.39 -4.38
N LYS A 41 -10.69 -4.70 -5.04
CA LYS A 41 -10.64 -4.48 -6.49
C LYS A 41 -9.37 -3.76 -6.93
N LEU A 42 -8.89 -2.81 -6.13
CA LEU A 42 -7.65 -2.11 -6.42
C LEU A 42 -6.45 -3.07 -6.28
N TYR A 43 -6.44 -3.93 -5.26
CA TYR A 43 -5.36 -4.91 -5.04
C TYR A 43 -5.22 -5.94 -6.16
N GLU A 44 -6.31 -6.33 -6.80
CA GLU A 44 -6.30 -7.24 -7.94
C GLU A 44 -5.70 -6.59 -9.20
N ASN A 45 -5.74 -5.26 -9.32
CA ASN A 45 -5.46 -4.56 -10.57
C ASN A 45 -4.34 -3.52 -10.49
N LYS A 46 -3.83 -3.23 -9.28
CA LYS A 46 -2.80 -2.22 -9.03
C LYS A 46 -1.79 -2.73 -8.01
N SER A 47 -0.51 -2.47 -8.26
CA SER A 47 0.55 -2.59 -7.25
C SER A 47 0.43 -1.45 -6.24
N PHE A 48 0.73 -1.75 -4.98
CA PHE A 48 0.73 -0.79 -3.88
C PHE A 48 2.12 -0.63 -3.28
N LEU A 49 2.41 0.57 -2.81
CA LEU A 49 3.56 0.89 -1.97
C LEU A 49 3.04 1.34 -0.59
N PHE A 50 3.35 0.57 0.45
CA PHE A 50 3.04 0.91 1.83
C PHE A 50 4.19 1.69 2.45
N LEU A 51 3.89 2.84 3.05
CA LEU A 51 4.86 3.69 3.72
C LEU A 51 4.32 4.13 5.09
N GLY A 52 5.18 4.13 6.11
CA GLY A 52 4.83 4.68 7.43
C GLY A 52 3.95 3.78 8.28
N CYS A 53 3.85 2.50 7.95
CA CYS A 53 2.91 1.58 8.59
C CYS A 53 3.40 0.99 9.95
N GLY A 54 4.47 1.55 10.54
CA GLY A 54 4.98 1.16 11.86
C GLY A 54 5.42 -0.30 11.97
N TRP A 55 5.32 -0.89 13.17
CA TRP A 55 5.35 -2.35 13.38
C TRP A 55 4.04 -2.93 12.83
N THR A 56 3.93 -3.02 11.51
CA THR A 56 2.74 -3.49 10.75
C THR A 56 2.20 -4.86 11.17
N VAL A 57 2.99 -5.64 11.90
CA VAL A 57 2.56 -6.93 12.46
C VAL A 57 1.62 -6.76 13.65
N ASP A 58 1.53 -5.57 14.25
CA ASP A 58 0.65 -5.30 15.39
C ASP A 58 -0.44 -4.27 15.07
N ASP A 59 -0.38 -3.61 13.91
CA ASP A 59 -1.42 -2.67 13.48
C ASP A 59 -2.68 -3.42 13.02
N THR A 60 -3.67 -3.50 13.91
CA THR A 60 -4.96 -4.16 13.68
C THR A 60 -5.77 -3.51 12.56
N THR A 61 -5.57 -2.22 12.27
CA THR A 61 -6.25 -1.51 11.18
C THR A 61 -5.65 -1.90 9.83
N PHE A 62 -4.32 -1.97 9.74
CA PHE A 62 -3.63 -2.45 8.54
C PHE A 62 -3.96 -3.92 8.25
N GLN A 63 -4.01 -4.76 9.28
CA GLN A 63 -4.40 -6.17 9.14
C GLN A 63 -5.85 -6.34 8.68
N ALA A 64 -6.79 -5.64 9.31
CA ALA A 64 -8.20 -5.72 8.94
C ALA A 64 -8.42 -5.24 7.51
N LEU A 65 -7.85 -4.09 7.13
CA LEU A 65 -8.12 -3.47 5.83
C LEU A 65 -7.42 -4.15 4.65
N PHE A 66 -6.22 -4.68 4.85
CA PHE A 66 -5.38 -5.14 3.74
C PHE A 66 -5.05 -6.64 3.76
N LEU A 67 -5.12 -7.31 4.91
CA LEU A 67 -4.72 -8.72 5.04
C LEU A 67 -5.89 -9.67 5.17
N GLU A 68 -7.00 -9.23 5.76
CA GLU A 68 -8.22 -10.04 5.88
C GLU A 68 -9.15 -9.88 4.66
N ALA A 69 -9.08 -8.73 4.00
CA ALA A 69 -9.84 -8.42 2.78
C ALA A 69 -9.33 -9.20 1.56
N VAL A 70 -8.03 -9.47 1.47
CA VAL A 70 -7.40 -9.99 0.25
C VAL A 70 -7.22 -11.51 0.39
N LYS A 71 -8.34 -12.24 0.37
CA LYS A 71 -8.31 -13.73 0.37
C LYS A 71 -7.72 -14.33 -0.90
N HIS A 72 -7.70 -13.55 -1.99
CA HIS A 72 -7.07 -13.94 -3.25
C HIS A 72 -5.66 -13.36 -3.29
N LYS A 73 -4.64 -14.21 -3.47
CA LYS A 73 -3.28 -13.74 -3.76
C LYS A 73 -3.35 -12.93 -5.06
N SER A 74 -3.02 -11.64 -4.98
CA SER A 74 -2.81 -10.85 -6.19
C SER A 74 -1.59 -11.41 -6.93
N ASP A 75 -1.66 -11.48 -8.26
CA ASP A 75 -0.49 -11.79 -9.09
C ASP A 75 0.46 -10.58 -9.20
N LEU A 76 0.05 -9.42 -8.68
CA LEU A 76 0.84 -8.20 -8.67
C LEU A 76 1.78 -8.17 -7.47
N GLU A 77 2.98 -7.64 -7.70
CA GLU A 77 3.93 -7.40 -6.62
C GLU A 77 3.54 -6.14 -5.85
N HIS A 78 3.37 -6.29 -4.54
CA HIS A 78 3.17 -5.18 -3.62
C HIS A 78 4.44 -4.96 -2.79
N PHE A 79 4.67 -3.72 -2.39
CA PHE A 79 5.91 -3.32 -1.72
C PHE A 79 5.61 -2.59 -0.43
N MET A 80 6.46 -2.79 0.58
CA MET A 80 6.45 -2.03 1.83
C MET A 80 7.81 -1.40 2.03
N LEU A 81 7.83 -0.09 2.20
CA LEU A 81 9.04 0.70 2.38
C LEU A 81 9.19 1.07 3.86
N VAL A 82 10.25 0.57 4.49
CA VAL A 82 10.50 0.70 5.94
C VAL A 82 11.91 1.19 6.24
N ARG A 83 12.10 1.73 7.43
CA ARG A 83 13.44 1.98 7.98
C ARG A 83 14.04 0.63 8.35
N ARG A 84 15.34 0.44 8.16
CA ARG A 84 16.01 -0.83 8.47
C ARG A 84 15.86 -1.23 9.93
N GLY A 85 16.09 -0.31 10.85
CA GLY A 85 16.02 -0.60 12.29
C GLY A 85 16.97 -1.73 12.70
N ASP A 86 16.51 -2.61 13.61
CA ASP A 86 17.23 -3.82 13.99
C ASP A 86 17.17 -4.88 12.87
N VAL A 87 18.29 -5.57 12.65
CA VAL A 87 18.45 -6.51 11.54
C VAL A 87 17.53 -7.72 11.68
N ASP A 88 17.32 -8.23 12.89
CA ASP A 88 16.52 -9.42 13.12
C ASP A 88 15.03 -9.09 13.10
N GLU A 89 14.63 -7.91 13.61
CA GLU A 89 13.28 -7.36 13.43
C GLU A 89 12.93 -7.18 11.94
N PHE A 90 13.86 -6.63 11.15
CA PHE A 90 13.66 -6.43 9.71
C PHE A 90 13.50 -7.77 8.96
N LYS A 91 14.34 -8.76 9.26
CA LYS A 91 14.23 -10.11 8.67
C LYS A 91 12.88 -10.74 8.99
N LYS A 92 12.47 -10.71 10.27
CA LYS A 92 11.19 -11.25 10.72
C LYS A 92 10.02 -10.56 10.01
N LEU A 93 10.05 -9.24 9.89
CA LEU A 93 9.02 -8.48 9.17
C LEU A 93 8.98 -8.87 7.68
N ARG A 94 10.14 -8.99 7.04
CA ARG A 94 10.26 -9.38 5.64
C ARG A 94 9.68 -10.77 5.38
N GLU A 95 9.98 -11.75 6.22
CA GLU A 95 9.43 -13.10 6.12
C GLU A 95 7.91 -13.10 6.28
N ASN A 96 7.40 -12.45 7.33
CA ASN A 96 5.96 -12.35 7.60
C ASN A 96 5.17 -11.70 6.45
N MET A 97 5.73 -10.67 5.82
CA MET A 97 5.08 -9.95 4.73
C MET A 97 5.22 -10.66 3.38
N LEU A 98 6.31 -11.42 3.18
CA LEU A 98 6.49 -12.21 1.97
C LEU A 98 5.41 -13.28 1.81
N ASP A 99 5.02 -13.93 2.91
CA ASP A 99 3.89 -14.88 2.94
C ASP A 99 2.56 -14.24 2.50
N LYS A 100 2.45 -12.92 2.67
CA LYS A 100 1.29 -12.11 2.30
C LYS A 100 1.43 -11.50 0.88
N GLY A 101 2.46 -11.85 0.13
CA GLY A 101 2.73 -11.32 -1.21
C GLY A 101 3.29 -9.89 -1.22
N ILE A 102 3.81 -9.41 -0.09
CA ILE A 102 4.34 -8.05 0.06
C ILE A 102 5.86 -8.11 0.26
N LYS A 103 6.61 -7.48 -0.65
CA LYS A 103 8.06 -7.36 -0.55
C LYS A 103 8.45 -6.17 0.33
N VAL A 104 9.18 -6.44 1.40
CA VAL A 104 9.70 -5.40 2.30
C VAL A 104 11.05 -4.89 1.79
N ILE A 105 11.19 -3.57 1.65
CA ILE A 105 12.38 -2.86 1.19
C ILE A 105 12.76 -1.83 2.24
N SER A 106 14.06 -1.73 2.53
CA SER A 106 14.59 -0.67 3.39
C SER A 106 14.88 0.58 2.56
N TYR A 107 14.43 1.76 3.02
CA TYR A 107 14.84 3.03 2.42
C TYR A 107 16.15 3.59 2.99
N GLY A 108 16.52 3.17 4.19
CA GLY A 108 17.68 3.67 4.90
C GLY A 108 17.66 3.29 6.38
N ASP A 109 18.57 3.86 7.14
CA ASP A 109 18.75 3.59 8.57
C ASP A 109 18.10 4.68 9.43
N GLU A 110 17.91 5.89 8.88
CA GLU A 110 17.24 7.02 9.50
C GLU A 110 16.01 7.48 8.70
N TYR A 111 15.05 8.12 9.38
CA TYR A 111 13.89 8.72 8.70
C TYR A 111 14.28 9.78 7.67
N ALA A 112 15.42 10.45 7.89
CA ALA A 112 15.96 11.47 7.00
C ALA A 112 16.49 10.89 5.67
N ASP A 113 16.69 9.58 5.57
CA ASP A 113 17.18 8.93 4.34
C ASP A 113 16.09 8.77 3.28
N LEU A 114 14.81 8.86 3.67
CA LEU A 114 13.67 8.59 2.80
C LEU A 114 13.60 9.53 1.58
N PRO A 115 13.79 10.86 1.70
CA PRO A 115 13.82 11.75 0.54
C PRO A 115 14.92 11.37 -0.46
N GLU A 116 16.15 11.12 0.01
CA GLU A 116 17.27 10.73 -0.84
C GLU A 116 16.98 9.40 -1.55
N TYR A 117 16.39 8.43 -0.84
CA TYR A 117 15.97 7.17 -1.43
C TYR A 117 15.00 7.38 -2.61
N PHE A 118 14.01 8.25 -2.47
CA PHE A 118 13.08 8.56 -3.57
C PHE A 118 13.74 9.29 -4.75
N GLU A 119 14.70 10.18 -4.48
CA GLU A 119 15.47 10.85 -5.54
C GLU A 119 16.29 9.85 -6.35
N ARG A 120 16.99 8.93 -5.67
CA ARG A 120 17.73 7.85 -6.34
C ARG A 120 16.80 6.94 -7.13
N LEU A 121 15.69 6.50 -6.52
CA LEU A 121 14.71 5.63 -7.17
C LEU A 121 14.13 6.28 -8.44
N THR A 122 13.74 7.54 -8.35
CA THR A 122 13.20 8.30 -9.49
C THR A 122 14.23 8.44 -10.60
N SER A 123 15.48 8.72 -10.24
CA SER A 123 16.60 8.80 -11.18
C SER A 123 16.85 7.47 -11.88
N GLU A 124 16.85 6.36 -11.15
CA GLU A 124 17.00 5.01 -11.71
C GLU A 124 15.87 4.66 -12.69
N ILE A 125 14.61 4.98 -12.34
CA ILE A 125 13.45 4.76 -13.21
C ILE A 125 13.58 5.60 -14.49
N ALA A 126 13.93 6.89 -14.36
CA ALA A 126 14.08 7.79 -15.50
C ALA A 126 15.18 7.33 -16.47
N MET A 127 16.31 6.85 -15.93
CA MET A 127 17.41 6.30 -16.75
C MET A 127 17.01 5.00 -17.45
N ARG A 128 16.33 4.08 -16.75
CA ARG A 128 15.82 2.83 -17.35
C ARG A 128 14.80 3.11 -18.45
N GLY A 129 13.93 4.10 -18.28
CA GLY A 129 12.98 4.53 -19.30
C GLY A 129 13.63 5.12 -20.56
N ARG A 130 14.83 5.70 -20.45
CA ARG A 130 15.59 6.24 -21.60
C ARG A 130 16.42 5.19 -22.34
N ALA A 131 16.81 4.10 -21.68
CA ALA A 131 17.57 3.02 -22.31
C ALA A 131 16.76 2.23 -23.38
N GLY A 132 15.45 2.45 -23.46
CA GLY A 132 14.56 1.85 -24.45
C GLY A 132 14.27 2.69 -25.71
N VAL A 133 14.92 3.85 -25.90
CA VAL A 133 14.81 4.62 -27.14
C VAL A 133 16.03 4.31 -28.02
N PRO A 134 15.88 3.56 -29.14
CA PRO A 134 16.91 3.55 -30.17
C PRO A 134 17.11 4.99 -30.61
N LYS A 135 18.34 5.50 -30.51
CA LYS A 135 18.72 6.73 -31.19
C LYS A 135 18.72 6.44 -32.69
N GLU A 136 17.55 6.49 -33.33
CA GLU A 136 17.48 6.70 -34.77
C GLU A 136 17.98 8.13 -35.06
N GLY A 137 18.96 8.23 -35.96
CA GLY A 137 19.42 9.52 -36.48
C GLY A 137 20.91 9.83 -36.25
N GLN A 138 21.81 8.87 -36.49
CA GLN A 138 23.17 9.21 -36.91
C GLN A 138 23.42 8.65 -38.31
N GLN A 139 22.62 9.14 -39.28
CA GLN A 139 23.00 9.17 -40.68
C GLN A 139 24.06 10.27 -40.83
N LEU A 140 25.34 9.91 -40.73
CA LEU A 140 26.40 10.69 -41.36
C LEU A 140 26.71 10.01 -42.69
N ASN A 141 26.12 10.60 -43.73
CA ASN A 141 26.24 10.21 -45.12
C ASN A 141 27.71 10.02 -45.51
N GLY A 142 28.06 8.81 -45.93
CA GLY A 142 29.19 8.61 -46.83
C GLY A 142 28.80 9.16 -48.20
N SER A 143 29.52 10.16 -48.68
CA SER A 143 29.50 10.52 -50.10
C SER A 143 30.86 10.21 -50.68
N ALA A 144 30.90 9.22 -51.54
CA ALA A 144 32.04 8.88 -52.38
C ALA A 144 31.85 9.53 -53.73
N ALA A 145 32.66 10.55 -54.05
CA ALA A 145 33.17 10.85 -55.38
C ALA A 145 34.05 12.11 -55.30
N ASP A 146 35.36 11.94 -55.49
CA ASP A 146 36.06 12.69 -56.53
C ASP A 146 37.43 12.07 -56.81
N ILE A 147 37.54 11.48 -58.00
CA ILE A 147 38.77 10.99 -58.62
C ILE A 147 39.23 12.08 -59.59
N LYS A 148 40.33 12.80 -59.31
CA LYS A 148 41.26 13.27 -60.37
C LYS A 148 42.58 13.86 -59.83
N GLY A 149 43.67 13.15 -60.14
CA GLY A 149 44.87 13.70 -60.77
C GLY A 149 45.86 14.52 -59.94
N CYS A 150 47.05 13.97 -59.72
CA CYS A 150 48.27 14.69 -60.07
C CYS A 150 49.44 13.70 -60.24
N SER A 151 49.94 13.60 -61.47
CA SER A 151 51.29 13.10 -61.76
C SER A 151 52.15 14.31 -62.12
N SER A 152 53.25 14.46 -61.38
CA SER A 152 54.57 14.92 -61.86
C SER A 152 55.54 14.83 -60.70
#